data_AF-A0A1F6D9Z9-F1
#
_entry.id   AF-A0A1F6D9Z9-F1
#
_cell.length_a   1.000
_cell.length_b   1.000
_cell.length_c   1.000
_cell.angle_alpha   90.00
_cell.angle_beta   90.00
_cell.angle_gamma   90.00
#
_symmetry.space_group_name_H-M   'P 1'
#
loop_
_entity.id
_entity.type
_entity.pdbx_description
1 polymer ?
#
loop_
_entity_poly.entity_id
_entity_poly.type
_entity_poly.pdbx_seq_one_letter_code
_entity_poly.pdbx_strand_id
1 'polypeptide(L)'
;MKESPFSLHWFLFGMIAVAIAFSFYKYFFAKNYTFLVEAPCDSSTQECYVRDCEEEECPPNGLSTYRIFAVPASRFGECTDNSCIDLCVEGGPCAELLCSAQEEISCERPE
;
A
#
# COMPACT_ATOMS: atom_id res chain seq x y z
N MET A 1 39.51 31.52 16.31
CA MET A 1 38.22 31.88 15.68
C MET A 1 37.12 31.26 16.52
N LYS A 2 36.24 32.07 17.10
CA LYS A 2 35.16 31.59 17.98
C LYS A 2 33.92 31.45 17.11
N GLU A 3 33.65 30.24 16.63
CA GLU A 3 32.41 29.98 15.90
C GLU A 3 31.24 30.31 16.83
N SER A 4 30.41 31.27 16.42
CA SER A 4 29.29 31.69 17.25
C SER A 4 28.28 30.53 17.28
N PRO A 5 27.88 30.04 18.46
CA PRO A 5 26.96 28.92 18.56
C PRO A 5 25.64 29.23 17.84
N PHE A 6 25.26 30.50 17.78
CA PHE A 6 24.07 30.98 17.07
C PHE A 6 24.01 30.56 15.59
N SER A 7 25.14 30.59 14.86
CA SER A 7 25.17 30.21 13.43
C SER A 7 24.94 28.72 13.20
N LEU A 8 25.41 27.86 14.11
CA LEU A 8 25.22 26.41 14.01
C LEU A 8 23.76 26.03 14.23
N HIS A 9 23.06 26.69 15.16
CA HIS A 9 21.66 26.39 15.46
C HIS A 9 20.76 26.73 14.26
N TRP A 10 20.97 27.89 13.62
CA TRP A 10 20.24 28.26 12.41
C TRP A 10 20.49 27.30 11.24
N PHE A 11 21.74 26.84 11.09
CA PHE A 11 22.06 25.83 10.08
C PHE A 11 21.33 24.51 10.36
N LEU A 12 21.32 24.04 11.60
CA LEU A 12 20.59 22.84 12.00
C LEU A 12 19.08 22.99 11.77
N PHE A 13 18.48 24.12 12.14
CA PHE A 13 17.07 24.40 11.86
C PHE A 13 16.77 24.41 10.35
N GLY A 14 17.67 24.98 9.54
CA GLY A 14 17.55 24.95 8.08
C GLY A 14 17.57 23.53 7.52
N MET A 15 18.49 22.68 7.97
CA MET A 15 18.56 21.27 7.55
C MET A 15 17.31 20.49 7.95
N ILE A 16 16.79 20.72 9.16
CA ILE A 16 15.53 20.12 9.62
C ILE A 16 14.36 20.57 8.72
N ALA A 17 14.25 21.86 8.43
CA ALA A 17 13.20 22.39 7.58
C ALA A 17 13.26 21.81 6.15
N VAL A 18 14.46 21.66 5.58
CA VAL A 18 14.66 21.01 4.28
C VAL A 18 14.24 19.54 4.31
N ALA A 19 14.61 18.79 5.35
CA ALA A 19 14.22 17.39 5.50
C ALA A 19 12.69 17.22 5.61
N ILE A 20 12.02 18.12 6.35
CA ILE A 20 10.55 18.16 6.46
C ILE A 20 9.93 18.46 5.09
N ALA A 21 10.41 19.50 4.39
CA ALA A 21 9.90 19.88 3.07
C ALA A 21 10.08 18.76 2.04
N PHE A 22 11.22 18.07 2.05
CA PHE A 22 11.48 16.95 1.16
C PHE A 22 10.56 15.75 1.44
N SER A 23 10.37 15.42 2.72
CA SER A 23 9.44 14.36 3.15
C SER A 23 8.01 14.71 2.74
N PHE A 24 7.59 15.95 2.97
CA PHE A 24 6.29 16.47 2.56
C PHE A 24 6.11 16.35 1.04
N TYR A 25 7.11 16.75 0.24
CA TYR A 25 7.05 16.64 -1.21
C TYR A 25 6.88 15.19 -1.68
N LYS A 26 7.68 14.26 -1.13
CA LYS A 26 7.62 12.84 -1.50
C LYS A 26 6.26 12.22 -1.18
N TYR A 27 5.66 12.59 -0.06
CA TYR A 27 4.40 12.03 0.40
C TYR A 27 3.20 12.64 -0.36
N PHE A 28 3.09 13.96 -0.42
CA PHE A 28 1.89 14.61 -0.96
C PHE A 28 1.89 14.73 -2.49
N PHE A 29 3.05 14.95 -3.11
CA PHE A 29 3.13 15.20 -4.56
C PHE A 29 3.66 14.00 -5.32
N ALA A 30 4.83 13.49 -4.96
CA ALA A 30 5.41 12.34 -5.67
C ALA A 30 4.61 11.06 -5.43
N LYS A 31 3.88 10.97 -4.31
CA LYS A 31 3.08 9.81 -3.89
C LYS A 31 3.86 8.50 -4.05
N ASN A 32 5.13 8.51 -3.65
CA ASN A 32 6.05 7.39 -3.84
C ASN A 32 5.87 6.33 -2.74
N TYR A 33 4.65 5.80 -2.67
CA TYR A 33 4.22 4.71 -1.79
C TYR A 33 3.09 3.94 -2.49
N THR A 34 2.80 2.74 -1.98
CA THR A 34 1.74 1.88 -2.50
C THR A 34 0.61 1.75 -1.49
N PHE A 35 -0.62 1.61 -1.99
CA PHE A 35 -1.75 1.13 -1.23
C PHE A 35 -1.87 -0.37 -1.42
N LEU A 36 -2.16 -1.08 -0.33
CA LEU A 36 -2.63 -2.45 -0.41
C LEU A 36 -4.14 -2.41 -0.44
N VAL A 37 -4.73 -2.91 -1.52
CA VAL A 37 -6.18 -2.97 -1.69
C VAL A 37 -6.62 -4.42 -1.75
N GLU A 38 -7.77 -4.68 -1.14
CA GLU A 38 -8.37 -6.00 -1.11
C GLU A 38 -9.50 -6.04 -2.14
N ALA A 39 -9.52 -7.12 -2.90
CA ALA A 39 -10.44 -7.33 -3.99
C ALA A 39 -11.16 -8.68 -3.83
N PRO A 40 -12.42 -8.81 -4.28
CA PRO A 40 -13.09 -10.10 -4.35
C PRO A 40 -12.25 -11.13 -5.11
N CYS A 41 -12.26 -12.37 -4.61
CA CYS A 41 -11.48 -13.45 -5.17
C CYS A 41 -12.35 -14.71 -5.26
N ASP A 42 -12.26 -15.39 -6.41
CA ASP A 42 -12.92 -16.66 -6.67
C ASP A 42 -11.89 -17.79 -6.59
N SER A 43 -11.94 -18.56 -5.49
CA SER A 43 -10.99 -19.64 -5.23
C SER A 43 -11.05 -20.75 -6.25
N SER A 44 -12.10 -20.86 -7.07
CA SER A 44 -12.20 -21.89 -8.12
C SER A 44 -11.31 -21.61 -9.34
N THR A 45 -10.87 -20.37 -9.51
CA THR A 45 -10.09 -19.95 -10.69
C THR A 45 -8.73 -19.37 -10.36
N GLN A 46 -8.51 -18.90 -9.12
CA GLN A 46 -7.27 -18.25 -8.72
C GLN A 46 -6.96 -18.49 -7.24
N GLU A 47 -5.72 -18.20 -6.84
CA GLU A 47 -5.32 -18.30 -5.44
C GLU A 47 -5.86 -17.11 -4.63
N CYS A 48 -6.46 -17.40 -3.48
CA CYS A 48 -7.09 -16.41 -2.63
C CYS A 48 -6.57 -16.45 -1.19
N TYR A 49 -6.48 -15.29 -0.57
CA TYR A 49 -6.39 -15.16 0.89
C TYR A 49 -7.72 -15.50 1.53
N VAL A 50 -7.67 -16.13 2.70
CA VAL A 50 -8.84 -16.42 3.53
C VAL A 50 -8.68 -15.81 4.90
N ARG A 51 -9.75 -15.19 5.41
CA ARG A 51 -9.87 -14.79 6.80
C ARG A 51 -11.19 -15.30 7.37
N ASP A 52 -11.19 -15.56 8.67
CA ASP A 52 -12.42 -15.88 9.40
C ASP A 52 -13.13 -14.58 9.82
N CYS A 53 -14.33 -14.36 9.31
CA CYS A 53 -15.17 -13.22 9.66
C CYS A 53 -16.25 -13.57 10.70
N GLU A 54 -16.27 -14.81 11.21
CA GLU A 54 -17.17 -15.25 12.28
C GLU A 54 -16.56 -15.03 13.67
N GLU A 55 -15.24 -15.23 13.81
CA GLU A 55 -14.52 -15.04 15.10
C GLU A 55 -13.94 -13.62 15.28
N GLU A 56 -13.57 -12.93 14.20
CA GLU A 56 -12.96 -11.59 14.22
C GLU A 56 -13.87 -10.50 13.61
N GLU A 57 -13.63 -9.23 13.97
CA GLU A 57 -14.35 -8.10 13.36
C GLU A 57 -13.95 -7.98 11.88
N CYS A 58 -14.85 -8.45 10.99
CA CYS A 58 -14.63 -8.44 9.55
C CYS A 58 -14.44 -6.99 9.06
N PRO A 59 -13.46 -6.73 8.16
CA PRO A 59 -13.28 -5.40 7.62
C PRO A 59 -14.54 -4.90 6.90
N PRO A 60 -14.71 -3.57 6.74
CA PRO A 60 -15.91 -2.99 6.12
C PRO A 60 -16.24 -3.47 4.70
N ASN A 61 -15.28 -4.10 4.00
CA ASN A 61 -15.51 -4.69 2.68
C ASN A 61 -16.22 -6.05 2.73
N GLY A 62 -16.33 -6.68 3.92
CA GLY A 62 -17.02 -7.94 4.13
C GLY A 62 -16.39 -9.15 3.42
N LEU A 63 -15.12 -9.06 3.02
CA LEU A 63 -14.48 -10.12 2.24
C LEU A 63 -13.80 -11.16 3.14
N SER A 64 -14.41 -12.35 3.23
CA SER A 64 -13.78 -13.54 3.84
C SER A 64 -12.74 -14.17 2.92
N THR A 65 -12.97 -14.11 1.60
CA THR A 65 -12.08 -14.63 0.55
C THR A 65 -11.72 -13.50 -0.41
N TYR A 66 -10.43 -13.22 -0.56
CA TYR A 66 -9.96 -12.01 -1.23
C TYR A 66 -8.56 -12.16 -1.83
N ARG A 67 -8.18 -11.21 -2.67
CA ARG A 67 -6.83 -11.05 -3.21
C ARG A 67 -6.31 -9.65 -2.90
N ILE A 68 -4.99 -9.50 -2.87
CA ILE A 68 -4.34 -8.23 -2.49
C ILE A 68 -3.58 -7.67 -3.68
N PHE A 69 -3.80 -6.40 -3.98
CA PHE A 69 -3.03 -5.65 -4.95
C PHE A 69 -2.22 -4.53 -4.31
N ALA A 70 -0.96 -4.41 -4.70
CA ALA A 70 -0.12 -3.27 -4.43
C ALA A 70 -0.28 -2.23 -5.55
N VAL A 71 -1.05 -1.17 -5.27
CA VAL A 71 -1.38 -0.11 -6.22
C VAL A 71 -0.55 1.15 -5.92
N PRO A 72 0.17 1.73 -6.90
CA PRO A 72 0.87 2.99 -6.69
C PRO A 72 -0.11 4.11 -6.28
N ALA A 73 0.19 4.83 -5.22
CA ALA A 73 -0.68 5.90 -4.73
C ALA A 73 -0.86 7.04 -5.75
N SER A 74 0.11 7.21 -6.65
CA SER A 74 0.03 8.13 -7.79
C SER A 74 -1.07 7.77 -8.79
N ARG A 75 -1.42 6.48 -8.89
CA ARG A 75 -2.42 5.93 -9.83
C ARG A 75 -3.73 5.54 -9.16
N PHE A 76 -3.81 5.57 -7.83
CA PHE A 76 -5.01 5.17 -7.09
C PHE A 76 -6.28 5.95 -7.51
N GLY A 77 -6.15 7.21 -7.92
CA GLY A 77 -7.28 8.00 -8.42
C GLY A 77 -7.85 7.53 -9.76
N GLU A 78 -7.20 6.58 -10.43
CA GLU A 78 -7.66 5.96 -11.67
C GLU A 78 -8.53 4.71 -11.41
N CYS A 79 -8.63 4.24 -10.17
CA CYS A 79 -9.48 3.10 -9.83
C CYS A 79 -10.97 3.46 -9.98
N THR A 80 -11.73 2.55 -10.59
CA THR A 80 -13.19 2.65 -10.77
C THR A 80 -13.94 2.42 -9.45
N ASP A 81 -13.36 1.60 -8.58
CA ASP A 81 -13.84 1.29 -7.23
C ASP A 81 -12.67 1.07 -6.25
N ASN A 82 -12.98 0.68 -5.01
CA ASN A 82 -11.98 0.44 -3.97
C ASN A 82 -11.17 -0.86 -4.14
N SER A 83 -11.56 -1.74 -5.07
CA SER A 83 -10.85 -2.98 -5.37
C SER A 83 -9.69 -2.76 -6.35
N CYS A 84 -9.75 -1.70 -7.15
CA CYS A 84 -8.79 -1.36 -8.20
C CYS A 84 -8.50 -2.50 -9.21
N ILE A 85 -9.38 -3.50 -9.32
CA ILE A 85 -9.17 -4.67 -10.18
C ILE A 85 -8.91 -4.26 -11.63
N ASP A 86 -9.68 -3.30 -12.14
CA ASP A 86 -9.58 -2.84 -13.54
C ASP A 86 -8.24 -2.17 -13.84
N LEU A 87 -7.61 -1.56 -12.84
CA LEU A 87 -6.28 -0.97 -12.96
C LEU A 87 -5.19 -2.06 -12.91
N CYS A 88 -5.50 -3.19 -12.30
CA CYS A 88 -4.60 -4.28 -11.99
C CYS A 88 -4.62 -5.45 -12.99
N VAL A 89 -5.03 -5.18 -14.23
CA VAL A 89 -4.93 -6.15 -15.32
C VAL A 89 -3.48 -6.49 -15.65
N GLU A 90 -3.25 -7.59 -16.35
CA GLU A 90 -1.91 -8.05 -16.75
C GLU A 90 -1.12 -6.94 -17.47
N GLY A 91 0.07 -6.61 -16.95
CA GLY A 91 0.91 -5.51 -17.47
C GLY A 91 0.49 -4.11 -17.01
N GLY A 92 -0.53 -4.00 -16.14
CA GLY A 92 -0.95 -2.77 -15.50
C GLY A 92 0.07 -2.21 -14.49
N PRO A 93 -0.16 -1.00 -13.97
CA PRO A 93 0.77 -0.32 -13.06
C PRO A 93 0.80 -0.88 -11.64
N CYS A 94 0.12 -1.99 -11.34
CA CYS A 94 0.04 -2.58 -10.00
C CYS A 94 0.66 -3.98 -9.97
N ALA A 95 0.87 -4.51 -8.78
CA ALA A 95 1.32 -5.89 -8.58
C ALA A 95 0.34 -6.66 -7.71
N GLU A 96 -0.06 -7.85 -8.16
CA GLU A 96 -0.77 -8.80 -7.30
C GLU A 96 0.21 -9.44 -6.31
N LEU A 97 -0.18 -9.47 -5.04
CA LEU A 97 0.55 -10.21 -4.01
C LEU A 97 -0.13 -11.57 -3.87
N LEU A 98 0.56 -12.62 -4.32
CA LEU A 98 0.04 -13.97 -4.24
C LEU A 98 0.13 -14.51 -2.82
N CYS A 99 -0.92 -15.22 -2.38
CA CYS A 99 -0.99 -15.79 -1.05
C CYS A 99 0.11 -16.85 -0.84
N SER A 100 0.39 -17.69 -1.85
CA SER A 100 1.44 -18.73 -1.81
C SER A 100 2.84 -18.20 -1.55
N ALA A 101 3.10 -16.92 -1.84
CA ALA A 101 4.38 -16.30 -1.59
C ALA A 101 4.58 -15.89 -0.12
N GLN A 102 3.58 -16.11 0.75
CA GLN A 102 3.58 -15.66 2.15
C GLN A 102 3.49 -16.88 3.08
N GLU A 103 4.51 -17.08 3.93
CA GLU A 103 4.67 -18.32 4.71
C GLU A 103 3.72 -18.44 5.92
N GLU A 104 3.10 -17.33 6.36
CA GLU A 104 2.32 -17.27 7.61
C GLU A 104 0.80 -17.07 7.41
N ILE A 105 0.29 -17.22 6.17
CA ILE A 105 -1.09 -16.83 5.83
C ILE A 105 -1.92 -18.01 5.31
N SER A 106 -3.19 -18.04 5.68
CA SER A 106 -4.17 -19.02 5.16
C SER A 106 -4.56 -18.69 3.72
N CYS A 107 -4.38 -19.67 2.82
CA CYS A 107 -4.65 -19.53 1.39
C CYS A 107 -5.60 -20.63 0.91
N GLU A 108 -6.57 -20.25 0.09
CA GLU A 108 -7.40 -21.16 -0.69
C GLU A 108 -6.84 -21.25 -2.12
N ARG A 109 -6.68 -22.48 -2.62
CA ARG A 109 -6.18 -22.72 -3.97
C ARG A 109 -7.29 -23.25 -4.87
N PRO A 110 -7.23 -22.97 -6.18
CA PRO A 110 -8.12 -23.60 -7.15
C PRO A 110 -7.94 -25.11 -7.17
N GLU A 111 -9.06 -25.84 -7.14
CA GLU A 111 -9.14 -27.31 -7.21
C GLU A 111 -8.66 -27.87 -8.55
#